data_AF-B0BHA0-F1
#
_entry.id   AF-B0BHA0-F1
#
_cell.length_a   1.000
_cell.length_b   1.000
_cell.length_c   1.000
_cell.angle_alpha   90.00
_cell.angle_beta   90.00
_cell.angle_gamma   90.00
#
_symmetry.space_group_name_H-M   'P 1'
#
loop_
_entity.id
_entity.type
_entity.pdbx_description
1 polymer ?
#
loop_
_entity_poly.entity_id
_entity_poly.type
_entity_poly.pdbx_seq_one_letter_code
_entity_poly.pdbx_strand_id
1 'polypeptide(L)'
;MHGELKDWNNGWHGLSLGVTGDELDHLIRMLEQLRKDPDQHFHVSSDYSGSGGLGDIEFYVAPEDATHNMRISGWALAPGSNPSSAGA
;
A
#
# COMPACT_ATOMS: atom_id res chain seq x y z
N MET A 1 9.84 7.24 -4.40
CA MET A 1 8.59 6.49 -4.59
C MET A 1 7.72 7.32 -5.52
N HIS A 2 6.85 6.69 -6.30
CA HIS A 2 5.92 7.38 -7.20
C HIS A 2 4.49 6.98 -6.87
N GLY A 3 3.65 7.95 -6.48
CA GLY A 3 2.22 7.73 -6.23
C GLY A 3 1.36 8.27 -7.36
N GLU A 4 0.44 7.44 -7.85
CA GLU A 4 -0.57 7.82 -8.84
C GLU A 4 -1.98 7.65 -8.24
N LEU A 5 -2.78 8.72 -8.27
CA LEU A 5 -4.21 8.67 -7.97
C LEU A 5 -4.98 8.69 -9.28
N LYS A 6 -5.75 7.64 -9.53
CA LYS A 6 -6.55 7.48 -10.75
C LYS A 6 -8.03 7.59 -10.43
N ASP A 7 -8.69 8.59 -11.00
CA ASP A 7 -10.15 8.70 -10.98
C ASP A 7 -10.75 7.78 -12.06
N TRP A 8 -11.66 6.90 -11.66
CA TRP A 8 -12.37 5.99 -12.57
C TRP A 8 -13.71 6.56 -13.06
N ASN A 9 -14.05 7.80 -12.70
CA ASN A 9 -15.29 8.50 -13.06
C ASN A 9 -16.57 7.76 -12.65
N ASN A 10 -16.51 6.94 -11.61
CA ASN A 10 -17.63 6.16 -11.07
C ASN A 10 -17.76 6.30 -9.55
N GLY A 11 -17.11 7.31 -8.97
CA GLY A 11 -17.03 7.53 -7.52
C GLY A 11 -15.90 6.79 -6.81
N TRP A 12 -15.23 5.85 -7.48
CA TRP A 12 -14.05 5.16 -6.95
C TRP A 12 -12.76 5.71 -7.52
N HIS A 13 -11.73 5.69 -6.68
CA HIS A 13 -10.38 6.07 -7.04
C HIS A 13 -9.44 4.89 -6.84
N GLY A 14 -8.48 4.74 -7.74
CA GLY A 14 -7.35 3.82 -7.59
C GLY A 14 -6.13 4.56 -7.07
N LEU A 15 -5.39 3.93 -6.16
CA LEU A 15 -4.05 4.34 -5.74
C LEU A 15 -3.04 3.32 -6.25
N SER A 16 -2.00 3.78 -6.95
CA SER A 16 -0.84 2.96 -7.32
C SER A 16 0.43 3.56 -6.73
N LEU A 17 1.28 2.69 -6.17
CA LEU A 17 2.60 3.05 -5.64
C LEU A 17 3.68 2.30 -6.41
N GLY A 18 4.47 3.04 -7.19
CA GLY A 18 5.73 2.55 -7.75
C GLY A 18 6.86 2.75 -6.75
N VAL A 19 7.54 1.65 -6.39
CA VAL A 19 8.66 1.66 -5.44
C VAL A 19 9.93 1.18 -6.12
N THR A 20 11.07 1.77 -5.75
CA THR A 20 12.39 1.21 -6.09
C THR A 20 12.73 0.03 -5.17
N GLY A 21 13.79 -0.73 -5.48
CA GLY A 21 14.24 -1.84 -4.63
C GLY A 21 14.58 -1.40 -3.20
N ASP A 22 15.32 -0.31 -3.05
CA ASP A 22 15.69 0.22 -1.74
C ASP A 22 14.47 0.71 -0.94
N GLU A 23 13.50 1.31 -1.62
CA GLU A 23 12.24 1.74 -1.00
C GLU A 23 11.36 0.56 -0.60
N LEU A 24 11.37 -0.52 -1.39
CA LEU A 24 10.69 -1.77 -1.03
C LEU A 24 11.30 -2.35 0.25
N ASP A 25 12.63 -2.44 0.33
CA ASP A 25 13.31 -2.92 1.53
C ASP A 25 13.00 -2.05 2.74
N HIS A 26 12.91 -0.73 2.55
CA HIS A 26 12.52 0.18 3.62
C HIS A 26 11.08 -0.05 4.08
N LEU A 27 10.13 -0.19 3.14
CA LEU A 27 8.73 -0.50 3.46
C LEU A 27 8.60 -1.82 4.22
N ILE A 28 9.31 -2.88 3.80
CA ILE A 28 9.33 -4.16 4.51
C ILE A 28 9.76 -3.96 5.96
N ARG A 29 10.85 -3.21 6.20
CA ARG A 29 11.31 -2.93 7.56
C ARG A 29 10.27 -2.16 8.37
N MET A 30 9.58 -1.18 7.78
CA MET A 30 8.53 -0.42 8.48
C MET A 30 7.34 -1.33 8.86
N LEU A 31 6.91 -2.20 7.95
CA LEU A 31 5.86 -3.19 8.22
C LEU A 31 6.27 -4.20 9.30
N GLU A 32 7.53 -4.64 9.29
CA GLU A 32 8.07 -5.50 10.36
C GLU A 32 8.11 -4.80 11.73
N GLN A 33 8.32 -3.47 11.77
CA GLN A 33 8.24 -2.71 13.01
C GLN A 33 6.80 -2.60 13.51
N LEU A 34 5.82 -2.32 12.63
CA LEU A 34 4.40 -2.34 13.01
C LEU A 34 3.97 -3.68 13.59
N ARG A 35 4.51 -4.78 13.08
CA ARG A 35 4.24 -6.11 13.65
C ARG A 35 4.78 -6.27 15.08
N LYS A 36 5.89 -5.62 15.42
CA LYS A 36 6.52 -5.71 16.75
C LYS A 36 5.88 -4.75 17.76
N ASP A 37 5.43 -3.60 17.29
CA ASP A 37 4.77 -2.56 18.08
C ASP A 37 3.51 -2.07 17.34
N PRO A 38 2.36 -2.76 17.52
CA PRO A 38 1.12 -2.47 16.80
C PRO A 38 0.51 -1.10 17.09
N ASP A 39 0.95 -0.42 18.16
CA ASP A 39 0.48 0.91 18.52
C ASP A 39 1.16 2.02 17.69
N GLN A 40 2.18 1.68 16.90
CA GLN A 40 2.85 2.61 15.98
C GLN A 40 2.11 2.74 14.64
N HIS A 41 2.51 3.76 13.89
CA HIS A 41 2.14 3.98 12.49
C HIS A 41 3.33 4.61 11.76
N PHE A 42 3.31 4.54 10.42
CA PHE A 42 4.28 5.27 9.60
C PHE A 42 3.60 5.87 8.37
N HIS A 43 4.27 6.85 7.79
CA HIS A 43 3.76 7.62 6.67
C HIS A 43 4.64 7.50 5.44
N VAL A 44 4.01 7.56 4.28
CA VAL A 44 4.64 7.88 3.00
C VAL A 44 4.05 9.19 2.52
N SER A 45 4.85 10.26 2.56
CA SER A 45 4.38 11.61 2.28
C SER A 45 5.08 12.22 1.07
N SER A 46 4.40 13.13 0.38
CA SER A 46 5.02 14.00 -0.62
C SER A 46 5.61 15.25 0.03
N ASP A 47 6.18 16.14 -0.77
CA ASP A 47 6.59 17.48 -0.33
C ASP A 47 5.42 18.49 -0.32
N TYR A 48 4.20 18.03 -0.60
CA TYR A 48 2.97 18.82 -0.66
C TYR A 48 3.05 20.03 -1.60
N SER A 49 3.84 19.94 -2.67
CA SER A 49 4.02 21.01 -3.63
C SER A 49 3.24 20.81 -4.94
N GLY A 50 3.13 21.87 -5.75
CA GLY A 50 2.56 21.82 -7.09
C GLY A 50 1.02 21.88 -7.14
N SER A 51 0.43 21.25 -8.16
CA SER A 51 -1.00 21.36 -8.49
C SER A 51 -1.94 20.53 -7.60
N GLY A 52 -1.42 19.89 -6.55
CA GLY A 52 -2.15 18.97 -5.70
C GLY A 52 -2.14 17.52 -6.21
N GLY A 53 -2.40 16.57 -5.31
CA GLY A 53 -2.30 15.13 -5.56
C GLY A 53 -2.26 14.33 -4.25
N LEU A 54 -1.52 13.22 -4.24
CA LEU A 54 -1.28 12.43 -3.04
C LEU A 54 -0.36 13.19 -2.07
N GLY A 55 -0.89 13.53 -0.91
CA GLY A 55 -0.15 14.20 0.16
C GLY A 55 0.51 13.21 1.11
N ASP A 56 -0.28 12.26 1.60
CA ASP A 56 0.13 11.34 2.66
C ASP A 56 -0.58 9.99 2.53
N ILE A 57 0.12 8.91 2.86
CA ILE A 57 -0.41 7.56 3.00
C ILE A 57 0.09 7.01 4.33
N GLU A 58 -0.85 6.74 5.22
CA GLU A 58 -0.58 6.19 6.54
C GLU A 58 -0.76 4.66 6.55
N PHE A 59 0.17 3.98 7.21
CA PHE A 59 0.10 2.56 7.50
C PHE A 59 0.09 2.36 9.01
N TYR A 60 -0.91 1.62 9.50
CA TYR A 60 -1.10 1.29 10.91
C TYR A 60 -1.76 -0.08 11.05
N VAL A 61 -1.73 -0.65 12.26
CA VAL A 61 -2.48 -1.87 12.57
C VAL A 61 -3.88 -1.47 13.06
N ALA A 62 -4.91 -1.84 12.28
CA ALA A 62 -6.28 -1.54 12.67
C ALA A 62 -6.72 -2.36 13.90
N PRO A 63 -7.58 -1.81 14.78
CA PRO A 63 -8.21 -2.57 15.86
C PRO A 63 -8.97 -3.80 15.37
N GLU A 64 -9.11 -4.82 16.20
CA GLU A 64 -9.79 -6.08 15.82
C GLU A 64 -11.26 -5.90 15.42
N ASP A 65 -11.94 -4.87 15.93
CA ASP A 65 -13.34 -4.56 15.66
C ASP A 65 -13.54 -3.52 14.54
N ALA A 66 -12.46 -3.12 13.86
CA ALA A 66 -12.54 -2.17 12.77
C ALA A 66 -13.32 -2.71 11.56
N THR A 67 -14.16 -1.86 10.97
CA THR A 67 -14.83 -2.20 9.71
C THR A 67 -13.85 -2.07 8.55
N HIS A 68 -13.70 -3.14 7.76
CA HIS A 68 -12.82 -3.14 6.58
C HIS A 68 -13.61 -2.78 5.31
N ASN A 69 -13.04 -1.88 4.50
CA ASN A 69 -13.55 -1.51 3.17
C ASN A 69 -12.67 -2.02 2.03
N MET A 70 -11.53 -2.65 2.33
CA MET A 70 -10.53 -3.15 1.38
C MET A 70 -10.11 -4.58 1.73
N ARG A 71 -9.60 -5.33 0.74
CA ARG A 71 -9.10 -6.71 0.91
C ARG A 71 -7.75 -6.86 0.23
N ILE A 72 -6.84 -7.61 0.85
CA ILE A 72 -5.58 -8.02 0.23
C ILE A 72 -5.88 -9.20 -0.70
N SER A 73 -5.60 -9.03 -1.99
CA SER A 73 -5.65 -10.12 -2.97
C SER A 73 -4.24 -10.61 -3.28
N GLY A 74 -4.13 -11.84 -3.80
CA GLY A 74 -2.86 -12.38 -4.28
C GLY A 74 -2.33 -11.68 -5.53
N TRP A 75 -1.23 -12.22 -6.05
CA TRP A 75 -0.55 -11.71 -7.25
C TRP A 75 -1.49 -11.60 -8.45
N ALA A 76 -1.39 -10.46 -9.16
CA ALA A 76 -2.01 -10.31 -10.46
C ALA A 76 -1.24 -11.19 -11.47
N LEU A 77 -1.83 -12.34 -11.81
CA LEU A 77 -1.27 -13.26 -12.79
C LEU A 77 -1.80 -12.92 -14.19
N ALA A 78 -0.92 -12.96 -15.19
CA ALA A 78 -1.37 -12.91 -16.57
C ALA A 78 -2.26 -14.12 -16.87
N PRO A 79 -3.28 -13.99 -17.75
CA PRO A 79 -4.13 -15.11 -18.14
C PRO A 79 -3.30 -16.33 -18.58
N GLY A 80 -3.55 -17.49 -17.96
CA GLY A 80 -2.82 -18.74 -18.24
C GLY A 80 -1.55 -18.96 -17.40
N SER A 81 -1.18 -18.04 -16.52
CA SER A 81 -0.08 -18.25 -15.57
C SER A 81 -0.58 -19.10 -14.39
N ASN A 82 0.04 -20.24 -14.14
CA ASN A 82 -0.18 -20.97 -12.89
C ASN A 82 0.59 -20.29 -11.76
N PRO A 83 -0.05 -19.96 -10.62
CA PRO A 83 0.71 -19.61 -9.43
C PRO A 83 1.52 -20.83 -9.05
N SER A 84 2.85 -20.78 -9.17
CA SER A 84 3.68 -21.73 -8.45
C SER A 84 3.35 -21.55 -6.97
N SER A 85 2.91 -22.63 -6.32
CA SER A 85 2.74 -22.71 -4.87
C SER A 85 4.06 -22.36 -4.17
N ALA A 86 4.30 -21.08 -3.93
CA ALA A 86 5.43 -20.61 -3.14
C ALA A 86 4.86 -19.84 -1.96
N GLY A 87 4.76 -20.54 -0.82
CA GLY A 87 4.40 -19.98 0.47
C GLY A 87 3.18 -20.64 1.12
N ALA A 88 3.34 -21.90 1.54
CA ALA A 88 2.64 -22.44 2.71
C ALA A 88 3.43 -22.06 3.97
#